data_AF-A0A925L2P6-F1
#
_entry.id   AF-A0A925L2P6-F1
#
_cell.length_a   1.000
_cell.length_b   1.000
_cell.length_c   1.000
_cell.angle_alpha   90.00
_cell.angle_beta   90.00
_cell.angle_gamma   90.00
#
_symmetry.space_group_name_H-M   'P 1'
#
loop_
_entity.id
_entity.type
_entity.pdbx_description
1 polymer ?
#
loop_
_entity_poly.entity_id
_entity_poly.type
_entity_poly.pdbx_seq_one_letter_code
_entity_poly.pdbx_strand_id
1 'polypeptide(L)'
;MVLRCGTALIAALALASPASAADLALSITGAGAVGQVRVMVSAQREQPLAAMVLTPQGGKVGVTLSHLPVGGYTVAAFQDVNGNQQLDSNLFGLPQEPVAQIAVQLGDKGLSVAVVLR
;
A
#
# COMPACT_ATOMS: atom_id res chain seq x y z
N MET A 1 -31.61 45.72 -40.17
CA MET A 1 -31.70 45.25 -38.78
C MET A 1 -31.53 43.73 -38.80
N VAL A 2 -30.30 43.23 -38.64
CA VAL A 2 -30.01 41.79 -38.65
C VAL A 2 -29.72 41.38 -37.21
N LEU A 3 -30.58 40.49 -36.69
CA LEU A 3 -30.58 40.04 -35.31
C LEU A 3 -29.34 39.17 -35.05
N ARG A 4 -28.41 39.64 -34.22
CA ARG A 4 -27.24 38.87 -33.80
C ARG A 4 -27.68 37.86 -32.74
N CYS A 5 -27.76 36.58 -33.14
CA CYS A 5 -27.97 35.47 -32.22
C CYS A 5 -26.67 35.26 -31.44
N GLY A 6 -26.61 35.78 -30.20
CA GLY A 6 -25.44 35.64 -29.34
C GLY A 6 -25.25 34.20 -28.92
N THR A 7 -24.19 33.55 -29.37
CA THR A 7 -23.77 32.24 -28.87
C THR A 7 -23.24 32.41 -27.45
N ALA A 8 -24.04 32.04 -26.45
CA ALA A 8 -23.57 31.95 -25.08
C ALA A 8 -22.62 30.75 -24.94
N LEU A 9 -21.32 31.01 -24.82
CA LEU A 9 -20.33 30.00 -24.48
C LEU A 9 -20.46 29.67 -22.99
N ILE A 10 -21.19 28.59 -22.66
CA ILE A 10 -21.21 28.05 -21.30
C ILE A 10 -19.86 27.36 -21.07
N ALA A 11 -18.96 28.04 -20.36
CA ALA A 11 -17.73 27.42 -19.86
C ALA A 11 -18.11 26.39 -18.79
N ALA A 12 -18.08 25.10 -19.15
CA ALA A 12 -18.21 24.03 -18.18
C ALA A 12 -16.96 24.00 -17.29
N LEU A 13 -17.03 24.63 -16.11
CA LEU A 13 -16.04 24.44 -15.05
C LEU A 13 -16.12 22.98 -14.61
N ALA A 14 -15.13 22.17 -15.01
CA ALA A 14 -14.95 20.84 -14.46
C ALA A 14 -14.61 20.98 -12.97
N LEU A 15 -15.58 20.68 -12.10
CA LEU A 15 -15.33 20.48 -10.68
C LEU A 15 -14.47 19.21 -10.54
N ALA A 16 -13.15 19.38 -10.43
CA ALA A 16 -12.29 18.31 -9.98
C ALA A 16 -12.63 18.05 -8.50
N SER A 17 -13.37 16.98 -8.21
CA SER A 17 -13.56 16.54 -6.83
C SER A 17 -12.18 16.32 -6.20
N PRO A 18 -11.92 16.83 -4.98
CA PRO A 18 -10.67 16.55 -4.31
C PRO A 18 -10.56 15.04 -4.14
N ALA A 19 -9.52 14.44 -4.72
CA ALA A 19 -9.15 13.08 -4.37
C ALA A 19 -8.74 13.13 -2.89
N SER A 20 -9.58 12.56 -2.03
CA SER A 20 -9.28 12.47 -0.61
C SER A 20 -8.04 11.59 -0.43
N ALA A 21 -7.13 12.06 0.42
CA ALA A 21 -5.88 11.37 0.74
C ALA A 21 -5.79 11.19 2.25
N ALA A 22 -5.30 10.03 2.67
CA ALA A 22 -5.22 9.65 4.07
C ALA A 22 -3.98 8.80 4.35
N ASP A 23 -3.74 8.52 5.63
CA ASP A 23 -2.55 7.79 6.07
C ASP A 23 -2.89 6.31 6.32
N LEU A 24 -2.04 5.41 5.82
CA LEU A 24 -2.07 3.99 6.11
C LEU A 24 -0.89 3.63 7.02
N ALA A 25 -1.19 3.36 8.30
CA ALA A 25 -0.22 2.86 9.27
C ALA A 25 -0.24 1.33 9.32
N LEU A 26 0.93 0.73 9.21
CA LEU A 26 1.16 -0.71 9.23
C LEU A 26 1.98 -1.06 10.47
N SER A 27 1.52 -2.07 11.21
CA SER A 27 2.25 -2.70 12.31
C SER A 27 2.50 -4.16 11.93
N ILE A 28 3.72 -4.44 11.46
CA ILE A 28 4.13 -5.78 11.05
C ILE A 28 4.74 -6.47 12.27
N THR A 29 4.28 -7.68 12.56
CA THR A 29 4.67 -8.47 13.73
C THR A 29 4.94 -9.92 13.34
N GLY A 30 5.54 -10.69 14.24
CA GLY A 30 5.88 -12.10 13.99
C GLY A 30 7.22 -12.29 13.30
N ALA A 31 8.01 -11.22 13.14
CA ALA A 31 9.36 -11.32 12.63
C ALA A 31 10.27 -12.05 13.64
N GLY A 32 11.12 -12.95 13.15
CA GLY A 32 12.21 -13.55 13.89
C GLY A 32 13.36 -12.59 14.17
N ALA A 33 14.40 -13.08 14.86
CA ALA A 33 15.53 -12.26 15.31
C ALA A 33 16.55 -11.90 14.20
N VAL A 34 16.49 -12.56 13.04
CA VAL A 34 17.48 -12.43 11.97
C VAL A 34 16.79 -12.07 10.66
N GLY A 35 17.47 -11.31 9.81
CA GLY A 35 16.94 -10.92 8.50
C GLY A 35 16.16 -9.62 8.52
N GLN A 36 15.77 -9.17 7.34
CA GLN A 36 15.05 -7.91 7.15
C GLN A 36 13.61 -8.17 6.73
N VAL A 37 12.68 -7.35 7.22
CA VAL A 37 11.29 -7.38 6.76
C VAL A 37 11.17 -6.53 5.50
N ARG A 38 10.78 -7.16 4.40
CA ARG A 38 10.48 -6.50 3.13
C ARG A 38 8.98 -6.30 3.04
N VAL A 39 8.56 -5.08 2.74
CA VAL A 39 7.14 -4.71 2.63
C VAL A 39 6.89 -4.08 1.28
N MET A 40 5.84 -4.53 0.60
CA MET A 40 5.33 -3.95 -0.63
C MET A 40 3.87 -3.54 -0.42
N VAL A 41 3.54 -2.32 -0.82
CA VAL A 41 2.16 -1.80 -0.83
C VAL A 41 1.79 -1.47 -2.26
N SER A 42 0.74 -2.09 -2.75
CA SER A 42 0.23 -1.87 -4.11
C SER A 42 -1.21 -1.36 -4.06
N ALA A 43 -1.58 -0.46 -4.96
CA ALA A 43 -3.00 -0.21 -5.21
C ALA A 43 -3.65 -1.48 -5.80
N GLN A 44 -4.97 -1.60 -5.71
CA GLN A 44 -5.75 -2.71 -6.30
C GLN A 44 -5.48 -2.96 -7.81
N ARG A 45 -4.79 -2.05 -8.51
CA ARG A 45 -4.34 -2.19 -9.91
C ARG A 45 -2.80 -2.21 -9.98
N GLU A 46 -2.27 -3.29 -9.42
CA GLU A 46 -0.99 -4.00 -9.62
C GLU A 46 0.36 -3.26 -9.54
N GLN A 47 0.43 -1.95 -9.73
CA GLN A 47 1.71 -1.25 -9.57
C GLN A 47 2.03 -1.06 -8.08
N PRO A 48 3.24 -1.47 -7.63
CA PRO A 48 3.70 -1.18 -6.29
C PRO A 48 3.84 0.34 -6.13
N LEU A 49 3.17 0.88 -5.11
CA LEU A 49 3.27 2.27 -4.71
C LEU A 49 4.42 2.52 -3.75
N ALA A 50 4.75 1.51 -2.95
CA ALA A 50 5.88 1.55 -2.03
C ALA A 50 6.52 0.16 -1.91
N ALA A 51 7.85 0.16 -1.81
CA ALA A 51 8.66 -1.01 -1.48
C ALA A 51 9.69 -0.59 -0.43
N MET A 52 9.82 -1.38 0.62
CA MET A 52 10.48 -0.97 1.86
C MET A 52 11.27 -2.14 2.44
N VAL A 53 12.42 -1.86 3.03
CA VAL A 53 13.23 -2.83 3.77
C VAL A 53 13.41 -2.30 5.19
N LEU A 54 12.93 -3.04 6.17
CA LEU A 54 12.83 -2.61 7.56
C LEU A 54 13.57 -3.61 8.46
N THR A 55 14.33 -3.10 9.43
CA THR A 55 14.98 -3.94 10.44
C THR A 55 14.01 -4.18 11.60
N PRO A 56 13.60 -5.43 11.88
CA PRO A 56 12.73 -5.74 13.02
C PRO A 56 13.40 -5.48 14.35
N GLN A 57 12.68 -4.83 15.27
CA GLN A 57 13.06 -4.66 16.66
C GLN A 57 12.08 -5.41 17.55
N GLY A 58 12.57 -6.39 18.31
CA GLY A 58 11.71 -7.22 19.17
C GLY A 58 10.61 -7.96 18.39
N GLY A 59 10.90 -8.37 17.14
CA GLY A 59 9.98 -9.08 16.26
C GLY A 59 8.87 -8.23 15.63
N LYS A 60 9.05 -6.90 15.61
CA LYS A 60 8.08 -5.94 15.07
C LYS A 60 8.74 -4.86 14.22
N VAL A 61 8.03 -4.37 13.21
CA VAL A 61 8.32 -3.11 12.50
C VAL A 61 7.03 -2.33 12.31
N GLY A 62 7.12 -1.00 12.38
CA GLY A 62 5.99 -0.10 12.13
C GLY A 62 6.34 0.86 11.00
N VAL A 63 5.38 1.14 10.12
CA VAL A 63 5.53 2.19 9.12
C VAL A 63 4.21 2.85 8.74
N THR A 64 4.25 4.14 8.44
CA THR A 64 3.12 4.90 7.93
C THR A 64 3.39 5.37 6.50
N LEU A 65 2.47 5.08 5.60
CA LEU A 65 2.40 5.67 4.27
C LEU A 65 1.42 6.84 4.32
N SER A 66 1.92 8.06 4.13
CA SER A 66 1.09 9.26 4.20
C SER A 66 0.56 9.69 2.84
N HIS A 67 -0.56 10.42 2.86
CA HIS A 67 -1.14 11.04 1.66
C HIS A 67 -1.49 10.04 0.54
N LEU A 68 -1.91 8.84 0.91
CA LEU A 68 -2.38 7.85 -0.04
C LEU A 68 -3.81 8.20 -0.47
N PRO A 69 -4.13 8.16 -1.78
CA PRO A 69 -5.51 8.30 -2.23
C PRO A 69 -6.42 7.27 -1.54
N VAL A 70 -7.62 7.68 -1.15
CA VAL A 70 -8.59 6.70 -0.63
C VAL A 70 -8.89 5.62 -1.65
N GLY A 71 -8.94 4.36 -1.22
CA GLY A 71 -8.99 3.24 -2.14
C GLY A 71 -8.57 1.91 -1.55
N GLY A 72 -8.59 0.88 -2.40
CA GLY A 72 -8.17 -0.47 -2.06
C GLY A 72 -6.66 -0.66 -2.25
N TYR A 73 -6.03 -1.27 -1.25
CA TYR A 73 -4.60 -1.55 -1.22
C TYR A 73 -4.35 -3.02 -0.88
N THR A 74 -3.24 -3.54 -1.38
CA THR A 74 -2.68 -4.84 -0.98
C THR A 74 -1.35 -4.59 -0.30
N VAL A 75 -1.20 -5.13 0.91
CA VAL A 75 0.07 -5.14 1.65
C VAL A 75 0.61 -6.56 1.59
N ALA A 76 1.80 -6.73 1.03
CA ALA A 76 2.57 -7.97 1.08
C ALA A 76 3.84 -7.73 1.90
N ALA A 77 4.16 -8.66 2.79
CA ALA A 77 5.38 -8.58 3.59
C ALA A 77 6.00 -9.95 3.77
N PHE A 78 7.32 -10.02 3.72
CA PHE A 78 8.07 -11.23 4.10
C PHE A 78 9.36 -10.88 4.83
N GLN A 79 9.86 -11.81 5.62
CA GLN A 79 11.16 -11.68 6.26
C GLN A 79 12.22 -12.42 5.43
N ASP A 80 13.15 -11.66 4.86
CA ASP A 80 14.32 -12.14 4.14
C ASP A 80 15.36 -12.62 5.17
N VAL A 81 15.26 -13.89 5.56
CA VAL A 81 16.04 -14.51 6.63
C VAL A 81 17.47 -14.81 6.15
N ASN A 82 17.61 -15.23 4.89
CA ASN A 82 18.91 -15.64 4.34
C ASN A 82 19.65 -14.51 3.59
N GLY A 83 19.02 -13.35 3.38
CA GLY A 83 19.62 -12.17 2.78
C GLY A 83 19.66 -12.16 1.25
N ASN A 84 18.91 -13.06 0.58
CA ASN A 84 18.91 -13.18 -0.88
C ASN A 84 17.92 -12.22 -1.58
N GLN A 85 17.18 -11.43 -0.81
CA GLN A 85 16.25 -10.41 -1.28
C GLN A 85 14.97 -10.93 -1.96
N GLN A 86 14.69 -12.22 -1.83
CA GLN A 86 13.58 -12.90 -2.49
C GLN A 86 12.78 -13.67 -1.45
N LEU A 87 11.47 -13.83 -1.69
CA LEU A 87 10.69 -14.77 -0.91
C LEU A 87 11.01 -16.17 -1.43
N ASP A 88 11.74 -16.95 -0.63
CA ASP A 88 12.04 -18.33 -1.01
C ASP A 88 10.82 -19.23 -0.89
N SER A 89 10.67 -20.11 -1.88
CA SER A 89 9.60 -21.11 -1.94
C SER A 89 10.16 -22.50 -2.19
N ASN A 90 9.47 -23.53 -1.72
CA ASN A 90 9.83 -24.92 -2.01
C ASN A 90 9.33 -25.37 -3.40
N LEU A 91 9.57 -26.63 -3.75
CA LEU A 91 9.16 -27.22 -5.04
C LEU A 91 7.63 -27.18 -5.30
N PHE A 92 6.82 -26.97 -4.26
CA PHE A 92 5.37 -26.82 -4.35
C PHE A 92 4.91 -25.36 -4.34
N GLY A 93 5.84 -24.40 -4.36
CA GLY A 93 5.54 -22.98 -4.31
C GLY A 93 5.15 -22.46 -2.93
N LEU A 94 5.30 -23.28 -1.87
CA LEU A 94 5.01 -22.84 -0.50
C LEU A 94 6.17 -22.00 0.04
N PRO A 95 5.89 -20.85 0.66
CA PRO A 95 6.90 -20.01 1.32
C PRO A 95 7.74 -20.80 2.33
N GLN A 96 9.05 -20.58 2.31
CA GLN A 96 9.99 -21.11 3.31
C GLN A 96 10.40 -20.06 4.34
N GLU A 97 9.98 -18.81 4.15
CA GLU A 97 10.25 -17.69 5.02
C GLU A 97 8.94 -17.09 5.55
N PRO A 98 8.95 -16.44 6.73
CA PRO A 98 7.76 -15.82 7.29
C PRO A 98 7.15 -14.79 6.34
N VAL A 99 5.88 -14.95 6.01
CA VAL A 99 5.19 -14.10 5.01
C VAL A 99 3.77 -13.75 5.44
N ALA A 100 3.25 -12.63 4.93
CA ALA A 100 1.86 -12.24 5.07
C ALA A 100 1.41 -11.44 3.83
N GLN A 101 0.13 -11.56 3.51
CA GLN A 101 -0.54 -10.70 2.53
C GLN A 101 -1.95 -10.36 3.00
N ILE A 102 -2.33 -9.08 2.90
CA ILE A 102 -3.67 -8.61 3.27
C ILE A 102 -4.14 -7.52 2.31
N ALA A 103 -5.41 -7.60 1.92
CA ALA A 103 -6.11 -6.52 1.22
C ALA A 103 -6.81 -5.62 2.25
N VAL A 104 -6.68 -4.31 2.08
CA VAL A 104 -7.21 -3.30 3.00
C VAL A 104 -7.93 -2.19 2.22
N GLN A 105 -8.93 -1.57 2.84
CA GLN A 105 -9.67 -0.44 2.27
C GLN A 105 -9.33 0.82 3.07
N LEU A 106 -8.61 1.76 2.45
CA LEU A 106 -8.27 3.05 3.05
C LEU A 106 -9.42 4.04 2.80
N GLY A 107 -9.99 4.57 3.88
CA GLY A 107 -10.98 5.65 3.84
C GLY A 107 -10.39 6.99 4.28
N ASP A 108 -11.21 8.04 4.22
CA ASP A 108 -10.78 9.43 4.46
C ASP A 108 -10.20 9.68 5.87
N LYS A 109 -10.49 8.81 6.83
CA LYS A 109 -10.02 8.91 8.22
C LYS A 109 -8.64 8.26 8.45
N GLY A 110 -8.03 7.71 7.40
CA GLY A 110 -6.84 6.86 7.53
C GLY A 110 -7.18 5.46 8.05
N LEU A 111 -6.17 4.62 8.11
CA LEU A 111 -6.31 3.24 8.57
C LEU A 111 -5.03 2.78 9.29
N SER A 112 -5.19 2.06 10.40
CA SER A 112 -4.10 1.34 11.08
C SER A 112 -4.35 -0.16 11.00
N VAL A 113 -3.37 -0.92 10.50
CA VAL A 113 -3.51 -2.36 10.23
C VAL A 113 -2.38 -3.14 10.88
N ALA A 114 -2.73 -4.23 11.56
CA ALA A 114 -1.77 -5.22 12.01
C ALA A 114 -1.55 -6.27 10.89
N VAL A 115 -0.29 -6.52 10.56
CA VAL A 115 0.14 -7.56 9.62
C VAL A 115 0.97 -8.56 10.41
N VAL A 116 0.59 -9.83 10.39
CA VAL A 116 1.26 -10.87 11.18
C VAL A 116 1.93 -11.84 10.23
N LEU A 117 3.26 -11.87 10.22
CA LEU A 117 4.05 -12.85 9.49
C LEU A 117 3.80 -14.25 10.07
N ARG A 118 3.66 -15.24 9.20
CA ARG A 118 3.37 -16.64 9.55
C ARG A 118 4.36 -17.57 8.86
#